data_AF-A0A813D5K9-F1
#
_entry.id   AF-A0A813D5K9-F1
#
_cell.length_a   1.000
_cell.length_b   1.000
_cell.length_c   1.000
_cell.angle_alpha   90.00
_cell.angle_beta   90.00
_cell.angle_gamma   90.00
#
_symmetry.space_group_name_H-M   'P 1'
#
loop_
_entity.id
_entity.type
_entity.pdbx_description
1 polymer ?
#
loop_
_entity_poly.entity_id
_entity_poly.type
_entity_poly.pdbx_seq_one_letter_code
_entity_poly.pdbx_strand_id
1 'polypeptide(L)'
;MGACEKSGHWHLALNLLSLMPEAGVVPDQMTYNAAISACDDGGLWQLALNLLSLMPEAKVVPNEITYSSAISSCKEGGQWLLALKLLSLMPEARVVPNRITYSAAISSCSKGSQWQLALNLLSLMPEAMMVPDEITYNAAIDVCERSQQLERGLQILWESRERGGSLSVAYFPWALARLSVHDPDIISAAFDEVALKLSASQLAPQELSIIAWAFGMLGMNNPIFFNALVIQAVPQLRSFTMGDLLKLAWGSAASGVDVELFMAIQNEVTTRLEQVDLRLFSELSRNTFLQDTLGLLWASNFAGYCSNKLLASARLVIRQAGASMDRAHGDASISLPACQSIGELPCTEADPWQPDGKPQTILDLPDRLVIFKPPGWEVHGQGTELQLSSFLQATLGKHFAIVHDEEHQCGFLHRLDVPSSGLVLAAKTYEAYYDLKVQLNAGEIARDYVILCHGWVRPCLKDIKAKVYWRGLLPTVAGDQGKPSWTRLKVTAHARHRSTALSLVAVRIATGRKHQIRSHFSHVGHPTVCDGKYTAEATFQSDQDLCARNFLHRYRLAFKDLAGKDHEVMMPVPADLMISLQRVTAEDIQSAETIRDWGTGSSLRSWQDYTPLILDFGRRQADTQ
;
A
#
# COMPACT_ATOMS: atom_id res chain seq x y z
N MET A 1 32.81 -2.89 -14.58
CA MET A 1 31.65 -3.50 -15.25
C MET A 1 30.92 -4.50 -14.38
N GLY A 2 31.41 -5.74 -14.17
CA GLY A 2 30.66 -6.76 -13.41
C GLY A 2 30.31 -6.40 -11.95
N ALA A 3 31.12 -5.56 -11.29
CA ALA A 3 30.78 -5.02 -9.97
C ALA A 3 29.64 -3.98 -10.03
N CYS A 4 29.55 -3.19 -11.09
CA CYS A 4 28.49 -2.19 -11.30
C CYS A 4 27.16 -2.86 -11.66
N GLU A 5 27.21 -3.92 -12.47
CA GLU A 5 26.06 -4.79 -12.78
C GLU A 5 25.46 -5.36 -11.50
N LYS A 6 26.26 -6.05 -10.68
CA LYS A 6 25.78 -6.68 -9.43
C LYS A 6 25.28 -5.69 -8.37
N SER A 7 25.55 -4.40 -8.55
CA SER A 7 25.19 -3.36 -7.59
C SER A 7 24.20 -2.34 -8.16
N GLY A 8 23.68 -2.55 -9.38
CA GLY A 8 22.70 -1.66 -10.02
C GLY A 8 23.20 -0.23 -10.29
N HIS A 9 24.52 0.02 -10.25
CA HIS A 9 25.09 1.36 -10.44
C HIS A 9 25.22 1.70 -11.92
N TRP A 10 24.08 1.92 -12.60
CA TRP A 10 24.01 2.20 -14.02
C TRP A 10 24.85 3.42 -14.45
N HIS A 11 24.87 4.49 -13.65
CA HIS A 11 25.66 5.70 -13.96
C HIS A 11 27.16 5.41 -14.01
N LEU A 12 27.68 4.61 -13.07
CA LEU A 12 29.07 4.16 -13.11
C LEU A 12 29.32 3.20 -14.28
N ALA A 13 28.37 2.30 -14.58
CA ALA A 13 28.49 1.40 -15.71
C ALA A 13 28.53 2.15 -17.05
N LEU A 14 27.68 3.17 -17.23
CA LEU A 14 27.66 4.04 -18.41
C LEU A 14 28.90 4.92 -18.50
N ASN A 15 29.33 5.52 -17.38
CA ASN A 15 30.53 6.34 -17.35
C ASN A 15 31.77 5.50 -17.73
N LEU A 16 31.91 4.31 -17.15
CA LEU A 16 32.98 3.38 -17.52
C LEU A 16 32.90 2.97 -19.00
N LEU A 17 31.70 2.70 -19.53
CA LEU A 17 31.50 2.40 -20.95
C LEU A 17 31.94 3.57 -21.84
N SER A 18 31.65 4.81 -21.45
CA SER A 18 32.01 6.02 -22.21
C SER A 18 33.50 6.35 -22.15
N LEU A 19 34.18 6.01 -21.05
CA LEU A 19 35.61 6.26 -20.85
C LEU A 19 36.51 5.18 -21.48
N MET A 20 35.96 4.01 -21.82
CA MET A 20 36.71 2.90 -22.41
C MET A 20 37.43 3.27 -23.72
N PRO A 21 36.79 3.92 -24.71
CA PRO A 21 37.47 4.37 -25.92
C PRO A 21 38.63 5.34 -25.64
N GLU A 22 38.47 6.26 -24.68
CA GLU A 22 39.51 7.22 -24.27
C GLU A 22 40.70 6.51 -23.59
N ALA A 23 40.44 5.42 -22.88
CA ALA A 23 41.45 4.55 -22.29
C ALA A 23 42.06 3.54 -23.28
N GLY A 24 41.69 3.59 -24.56
CA GLY A 24 42.17 2.67 -25.60
C GLY A 24 41.60 1.24 -25.49
N VAL A 25 40.52 1.05 -24.74
CA VAL A 25 39.84 -0.23 -24.55
C VAL A 25 38.60 -0.28 -25.44
N VAL A 26 38.46 -1.32 -26.25
CA VAL A 26 37.27 -1.51 -27.10
C VAL A 26 36.17 -2.22 -26.29
N PRO A 27 34.99 -1.61 -26.10
CA PRO A 27 33.87 -2.27 -25.44
C PRO A 27 33.45 -3.53 -26.18
N ASP A 28 33.30 -4.63 -25.45
CA ASP A 28 32.88 -5.92 -25.98
C ASP A 28 31.42 -6.26 -25.61
N GLN A 29 30.95 -7.42 -26.06
CA GLN A 29 29.58 -7.90 -25.77
C GLN A 29 29.30 -7.98 -24.26
N MET A 30 30.26 -8.41 -23.45
CA MET A 30 30.09 -8.50 -21.99
C MET A 30 29.95 -7.11 -21.35
N THR A 31 30.69 -6.13 -21.87
CA THR A 31 30.64 -4.75 -21.40
C THR A 31 29.25 -4.14 -21.64
N TYR A 32 28.71 -4.29 -22.86
CA TYR A 32 27.35 -3.83 -23.16
C TYR A 32 26.28 -4.57 -22.36
N ASN A 33 26.41 -5.90 -22.21
CA ASN A 33 25.48 -6.69 -21.39
C ASN A 33 25.47 -6.21 -19.93
N ALA A 34 26.63 -5.97 -19.32
CA ALA A 34 26.72 -5.46 -17.96
C ALA A 34 26.12 -4.06 -17.81
N ALA A 35 26.28 -3.18 -18.82
CA ALA A 35 25.68 -1.85 -18.82
C ALA A 35 24.15 -1.90 -18.96
N ILE A 36 23.63 -2.74 -19.85
CA ILE A 36 22.18 -2.94 -20.05
C ILE A 36 21.56 -3.61 -18.82
N SER A 37 22.18 -4.64 -18.26
CA SER A 37 21.74 -5.27 -17.02
C SER A 37 21.74 -4.28 -15.85
N ALA A 38 22.73 -3.38 -15.75
CA ALA A 38 22.70 -2.33 -14.72
C ALA A 38 21.53 -1.35 -14.89
N CYS A 39 21.00 -1.17 -16.11
CA CYS A 39 19.81 -0.37 -16.39
C CYS A 39 18.50 -1.09 -16.02
N ASP A 40 18.51 -2.41 -15.83
CA ASP A 40 17.34 -3.22 -15.45
C ASP A 40 16.85 -2.87 -14.05
N ASP A 41 17.75 -2.91 -13.06
CA ASP A 41 17.49 -2.47 -11.67
C ASP A 41 16.99 -1.01 -11.61
N GLY A 42 17.30 -0.25 -12.66
CA GLY A 42 16.90 1.14 -12.84
C GLY A 42 15.52 1.36 -13.46
N GLY A 43 14.85 0.34 -14.01
CA GLY A 43 13.70 0.57 -14.89
C GLY A 43 14.01 1.56 -16.03
N LEU A 44 15.29 1.80 -16.35
CA LEU A 44 15.78 2.79 -17.30
C LEU A 44 15.72 2.22 -18.71
N TRP A 45 14.51 1.80 -19.09
CA TRP A 45 14.25 1.08 -20.34
C TRP A 45 14.71 1.88 -21.55
N GLN A 46 14.59 3.21 -21.53
CA GLN A 46 15.03 4.07 -22.63
C GLN A 46 16.55 3.97 -22.86
N LEU A 47 17.33 3.97 -21.78
CA LEU A 47 18.79 3.85 -21.85
C LEU A 47 19.18 2.42 -22.24
N ALA A 48 18.51 1.40 -21.70
CA ALA A 48 18.73 0.01 -22.08
C ALA A 48 18.49 -0.23 -23.59
N LEU A 49 17.39 0.31 -24.13
CA LEU A 49 17.08 0.22 -25.55
C LEU A 49 18.06 1.01 -26.43
N ASN A 50 18.50 2.19 -25.97
CA ASN A 50 19.51 2.99 -26.67
C ASN A 50 20.83 2.22 -26.78
N LEU A 51 21.31 1.66 -25.66
CA LEU A 51 22.51 0.83 -25.64
C LEU A 51 22.40 -0.39 -26.59
N LEU A 52 21.25 -1.07 -26.58
CA LEU A 52 21.00 -2.18 -27.50
C LEU A 52 21.08 -1.74 -28.97
N SER A 53 20.57 -0.54 -29.29
CA SER A 53 20.62 0.02 -30.66
C SER A 53 22.02 0.48 -31.09
N LEU A 54 22.90 0.83 -30.14
CA LEU A 54 24.27 1.25 -30.42
C LEU A 54 25.24 0.08 -30.66
N MET A 55 24.91 -1.13 -30.19
CA MET A 55 25.78 -2.30 -30.35
C MET A 55 26.15 -2.62 -31.81
N PRO A 56 25.21 -2.63 -32.78
CA PRO A 56 25.54 -2.83 -34.19
C PRO A 56 26.48 -1.76 -34.77
N GLU A 57 26.30 -0.49 -34.37
CA GLU A 57 27.20 0.61 -34.78
C GLU A 57 28.61 0.44 -34.23
N ALA A 58 28.72 -0.07 -33.00
CA ALA A 58 29.97 -0.47 -32.36
C ALA A 58 30.53 -1.80 -32.89
N LYS A 59 29.91 -2.43 -33.91
CA LYS A 59 30.26 -3.75 -34.46
C LYS A 59 30.22 -4.90 -33.43
N VAL A 60 29.40 -4.75 -32.39
CA VAL A 60 29.15 -5.76 -31.36
C VAL A 60 27.79 -6.41 -31.64
N VAL A 61 27.75 -7.74 -31.70
CA VAL A 61 26.50 -8.48 -31.97
C VAL A 61 25.75 -8.71 -30.65
N PRO A 62 24.48 -8.29 -30.51
CA PRO A 62 23.67 -8.62 -29.35
C PRO A 62 23.44 -10.14 -29.21
N ASN A 63 23.35 -10.64 -27.98
CA ASN A 63 23.02 -12.04 -27.71
C ASN A 63 21.75 -12.17 -26.85
N GLU A 64 21.43 -13.40 -26.49
CA GLU A 64 20.29 -13.76 -25.64
C GLU A 64 20.28 -13.00 -24.30
N ILE A 65 21.45 -12.80 -23.68
CA ILE A 65 21.58 -12.02 -22.43
C ILE A 65 21.23 -10.55 -22.69
N THR A 66 21.75 -9.96 -23.78
CA THR A 66 21.45 -8.57 -24.15
C THR A 66 19.95 -8.32 -24.27
N TYR A 67 19.25 -9.18 -25.02
CA TYR A 67 17.81 -9.07 -25.22
C TYR A 67 17.02 -9.35 -23.94
N SER A 68 17.43 -10.35 -23.15
CA SER A 68 16.77 -10.68 -21.88
C SER A 68 16.85 -9.53 -20.88
N SER A 69 18.01 -8.89 -20.73
CA SER A 69 18.19 -7.71 -19.88
C SER A 69 17.41 -6.50 -20.40
N ALA A 70 17.36 -6.26 -21.71
CA ALA A 70 16.56 -5.18 -22.29
C ALA A 70 15.05 -5.38 -22.08
N ILE A 71 14.55 -6.62 -22.25
CA ILE A 71 13.15 -6.98 -21.99
C ILE A 71 12.80 -6.84 -20.51
N SER A 72 13.71 -7.25 -19.61
CA SER A 72 13.54 -7.06 -18.17
C SER A 72 13.48 -5.57 -17.80
N SER A 73 14.35 -4.73 -18.38
CA SER A 73 14.31 -3.29 -18.15
C SER A 73 13.00 -2.66 -18.65
N CYS A 74 12.48 -3.11 -19.80
CA CYS A 74 11.14 -2.71 -20.27
C CYS A 74 10.02 -3.14 -19.31
N LYS A 75 10.10 -4.32 -18.70
CA LYS A 75 9.16 -4.78 -17.68
C LYS A 75 9.18 -3.85 -16.45
N GLU A 76 10.35 -3.50 -15.94
CA GLU A 76 10.46 -2.60 -14.78
C GLU A 76 9.93 -1.19 -15.11
N GLY A 77 10.21 -0.69 -16.32
CA GLY A 77 9.65 0.56 -16.84
C GLY A 77 8.17 0.52 -17.25
N GLY A 78 7.47 -0.60 -17.05
CA GLY A 78 6.05 -0.76 -17.41
C GLY A 78 5.74 -0.82 -18.91
N GLN A 79 6.77 -0.89 -19.77
CA GLN A 79 6.66 -0.88 -21.23
C GLN A 79 6.45 -2.28 -21.82
N TRP A 80 5.32 -2.90 -21.47
CA TRP A 80 5.00 -4.27 -21.87
C TRP A 80 4.95 -4.46 -23.41
N LEU A 81 4.45 -3.47 -24.16
CA LEU A 81 4.43 -3.51 -25.62
C LEU A 81 5.83 -3.60 -26.23
N LEU A 82 6.79 -2.84 -25.68
CA LEU A 82 8.18 -2.85 -26.15
C LEU A 82 8.86 -4.17 -25.79
N ALA A 83 8.60 -4.70 -24.58
CA ALA A 83 9.09 -6.01 -24.16
C ALA A 83 8.65 -7.13 -25.13
N LEU A 84 7.37 -7.15 -25.52
CA LEU A 84 6.85 -8.12 -26.51
C LEU A 84 7.42 -7.91 -27.91
N LYS A 85 7.59 -6.66 -28.33
CA LYS A 85 8.22 -6.33 -29.61
C LYS A 85 9.66 -6.83 -29.66
N LEU A 86 10.45 -6.61 -28.62
CA LEU A 86 11.82 -7.11 -28.53
C LEU A 86 11.87 -8.63 -28.64
N LEU A 87 10.98 -9.35 -27.94
CA LEU A 87 10.90 -10.81 -28.04
C LEU A 87 10.64 -11.27 -29.48
N SER A 88 9.73 -10.58 -30.19
CA SER A 88 9.42 -10.90 -31.60
C SER A 88 10.55 -10.58 -32.59
N LEU A 89 11.45 -9.65 -32.26
CA LEU A 89 12.58 -9.25 -33.11
C LEU A 89 13.80 -10.17 -32.96
N MET A 90 13.89 -10.96 -31.88
CA MET A 90 15.03 -11.85 -31.64
C MET A 90 15.28 -12.84 -32.79
N PRO A 91 14.27 -13.53 -33.36
CA PRO A 91 14.47 -14.41 -34.51
C PRO A 91 15.00 -13.68 -35.75
N GLU A 92 14.55 -12.44 -36.01
CA GLU A 92 15.04 -11.61 -37.12
C GLU A 92 16.51 -11.23 -36.91
N ALA A 93 16.90 -10.98 -35.66
CA ALA A 93 18.28 -10.77 -35.25
C ALA A 93 19.12 -12.06 -35.17
N ARG A 94 18.56 -13.22 -35.55
CA ARG A 94 19.18 -14.56 -35.46
C ARG A 94 19.57 -14.96 -34.03
N VAL A 95 18.85 -14.45 -33.03
CA VAL A 95 18.99 -14.82 -31.62
C VAL A 95 17.80 -15.68 -31.23
N VAL A 96 18.04 -16.86 -30.66
CA VAL A 96 16.97 -17.75 -30.21
C VAL A 96 16.52 -17.31 -28.81
N PRO A 97 15.23 -17.00 -28.60
CA PRO A 97 14.72 -16.70 -27.27
C PRO A 97 14.85 -17.92 -26.34
N ASN A 98 15.13 -17.69 -25.06
CA ASN A 98 15.22 -18.76 -24.07
C ASN A 98 14.18 -18.58 -22.96
N ARG A 99 14.24 -19.46 -21.95
CA ARG A 99 13.33 -19.44 -20.79
C ARG A 99 13.32 -18.11 -20.06
N ILE A 100 14.49 -17.49 -19.87
CA ILE A 100 14.61 -16.19 -19.19
C ILE A 100 13.88 -15.11 -19.99
N THR A 101 14.07 -15.08 -21.31
CA THR A 101 13.43 -14.11 -22.20
C THR A 101 11.91 -14.22 -22.18
N TYR A 102 11.37 -15.45 -22.26
CA TYR A 102 9.93 -15.69 -22.18
C TYR A 102 9.36 -15.31 -20.81
N SER A 103 10.02 -15.69 -19.70
CA SER A 103 9.60 -15.33 -18.35
C SER A 103 9.57 -13.82 -18.13
N ALA A 104 10.56 -13.08 -18.63
CA ALA A 104 10.60 -11.62 -18.57
C ALA A 104 9.46 -10.98 -19.39
N ALA A 105 9.19 -11.50 -20.59
CA ALA A 105 8.10 -11.04 -21.44
C ALA A 105 6.71 -11.31 -20.83
N ILE A 106 6.47 -12.50 -20.29
CA ILE A 106 5.24 -12.85 -19.54
C ILE A 106 5.10 -11.93 -18.33
N SER A 107 6.17 -11.71 -17.57
CA SER A 107 6.18 -10.81 -16.41
C SER A 107 5.85 -9.36 -16.82
N SER A 108 6.31 -8.90 -17.98
CA SER A 108 6.01 -7.56 -18.49
C SER A 108 4.51 -7.36 -18.73
N CYS A 109 3.81 -8.40 -19.19
CA CYS A 109 2.36 -8.36 -19.43
C CYS A 109 1.57 -8.08 -18.14
N SER A 110 2.14 -8.40 -16.97
CA SER A 110 1.55 -8.13 -15.66
C SER A 110 1.35 -6.63 -15.40
N LYS A 111 2.27 -5.78 -15.90
CA LYS A 111 2.17 -4.32 -15.76
C LYS A 111 1.10 -3.72 -16.68
N GLY A 112 0.80 -4.39 -17.80
CA GLY A 112 -0.24 -3.97 -18.75
C GLY A 112 -1.60 -4.65 -18.58
N SER A 113 -1.77 -5.51 -17.56
CA SER A 113 -2.95 -6.37 -17.37
C SER A 113 -3.33 -7.19 -18.62
N GLN A 114 -2.34 -7.63 -19.39
CA GLN A 114 -2.54 -8.35 -20.67
C GLN A 114 -2.47 -9.86 -20.49
N TRP A 115 -3.44 -10.44 -19.77
CA TRP A 115 -3.45 -11.87 -19.46
C TRP A 115 -3.50 -12.77 -20.70
N GLN A 116 -4.25 -12.39 -21.75
CA GLN A 116 -4.37 -13.21 -22.96
C GLN A 116 -3.03 -13.42 -23.65
N LEU A 117 -2.22 -12.36 -23.76
CA LEU A 117 -0.88 -12.42 -24.34
C LEU A 117 0.07 -13.24 -23.45
N ALA A 118 0.01 -13.05 -22.13
CA ALA A 118 0.80 -13.82 -21.18
C ALA A 118 0.53 -15.33 -21.29
N LEU A 119 -0.74 -15.73 -21.38
CA LEU A 119 -1.12 -17.14 -21.49
C LEU A 119 -0.78 -17.74 -22.86
N ASN A 120 -0.90 -16.95 -23.93
CA ASN A 120 -0.46 -17.37 -25.26
C ASN A 120 1.06 -17.65 -25.27
N LEU A 121 1.86 -16.73 -24.71
CA LEU A 121 3.31 -16.94 -24.57
C LEU A 121 3.64 -18.19 -23.75
N LEU A 122 2.93 -18.44 -22.66
CA LEU A 122 3.11 -19.65 -21.86
C LEU A 122 2.78 -20.92 -22.65
N SER A 123 1.73 -20.90 -23.49
CA SER A 123 1.37 -22.04 -24.35
C SER A 123 2.32 -22.28 -25.51
N LEU A 124 3.05 -21.25 -25.97
CA LEU A 124 4.06 -21.37 -27.04
C LEU A 124 5.38 -21.97 -26.54
N MET A 125 5.67 -21.92 -25.24
CA MET A 125 6.94 -22.44 -24.69
C MET A 125 7.14 -23.94 -24.97
N PRO A 126 6.15 -24.83 -24.74
CA PRO A 126 6.27 -26.24 -25.13
C PRO A 126 6.54 -26.46 -26.63
N GLU A 127 5.91 -25.66 -27.51
CA GLU A 127 6.14 -25.73 -28.96
C GLU A 127 7.57 -25.31 -29.33
N ALA A 128 8.14 -24.37 -28.58
CA ALA A 128 9.54 -23.98 -28.65
C ALA A 128 10.51 -24.96 -27.94
N MET A 129 10.04 -26.15 -27.54
CA MET A 129 10.79 -27.15 -26.76
C MET A 129 11.33 -26.62 -25.42
N MET A 130 10.61 -25.68 -24.81
CA MET A 130 10.96 -25.08 -23.53
C MET A 130 9.96 -25.50 -22.44
N VAL A 131 10.48 -25.97 -21.31
CA VAL A 131 9.67 -26.29 -20.13
C VAL A 131 9.53 -25.04 -19.25
N PRO A 132 8.30 -24.57 -18.99
CA PRO A 132 8.06 -23.50 -18.03
C PRO A 132 8.58 -23.87 -16.63
N ASP A 133 9.28 -22.94 -15.98
CA ASP A 133 9.74 -23.09 -14.61
C ASP A 133 8.85 -22.32 -13.62
N GLU A 134 9.19 -22.38 -12.33
CA GLU A 134 8.47 -21.67 -11.27
C GLU A 134 8.38 -20.17 -11.54
N ILE A 135 9.44 -19.54 -12.07
CA ILE A 135 9.45 -18.11 -12.42
C ILE A 135 8.40 -17.83 -13.49
N THR A 136 8.33 -18.68 -14.51
CA THR A 136 7.38 -18.57 -15.62
C THR A 136 5.93 -18.67 -15.11
N TYR A 137 5.64 -19.68 -14.29
CA TYR A 137 4.29 -19.86 -13.74
C TYR A 137 3.91 -18.75 -12.75
N ASN A 138 4.85 -18.30 -11.91
CA ASN A 138 4.64 -17.16 -11.01
C ASN A 138 4.24 -15.91 -11.79
N ALA A 139 4.93 -15.63 -12.90
CA ALA A 139 4.61 -14.50 -13.77
C ALA A 139 3.21 -14.63 -14.37
N ALA A 140 2.83 -15.81 -14.87
CA ALA A 140 1.51 -16.06 -15.43
C ALA A 140 0.39 -15.90 -14.38
N ILE A 141 0.59 -16.42 -13.17
CA ILE A 141 -0.35 -16.27 -12.05
C ILE A 141 -0.48 -14.80 -11.63
N ASP A 142 0.62 -14.06 -11.55
CA ASP A 142 0.61 -12.61 -11.22
C ASP A 142 -0.18 -11.82 -12.28
N VAL A 143 -0.04 -12.14 -13.57
CA VAL A 143 -0.83 -11.49 -14.64
C VAL A 143 -2.32 -11.80 -14.50
N CYS A 144 -2.68 -13.07 -14.23
CA CYS A 144 -4.06 -13.48 -14.02
C CYS A 144 -4.70 -12.77 -12.81
N GLU A 145 -3.98 -12.68 -11.69
CA GLU A 145 -4.43 -11.98 -10.48
C GLU A 145 -4.71 -10.50 -10.76
N ARG A 146 -3.75 -9.79 -11.37
CA ARG A 146 -3.89 -8.36 -11.71
C ARG A 146 -4.97 -8.08 -12.75
N SER A 147 -5.25 -9.05 -13.61
CA SER A 147 -6.31 -8.96 -14.63
C SER A 147 -7.66 -9.48 -14.13
N GLN A 148 -7.75 -9.86 -12.85
CA GLN A 148 -8.95 -10.43 -12.22
C GLN A 148 -9.47 -11.71 -12.90
N GLN A 149 -8.57 -12.50 -13.51
CA GLN A 149 -8.86 -13.77 -14.19
C GLN A 149 -8.52 -14.97 -13.30
N LEU A 150 -9.17 -15.07 -12.14
CA LEU A 150 -8.84 -16.05 -11.11
C LEU A 150 -9.03 -17.50 -11.59
N GLU A 151 -10.08 -17.78 -12.36
CA GLU A 151 -10.36 -19.12 -12.91
C GLU A 151 -9.23 -19.61 -13.84
N ARG A 152 -8.70 -18.71 -14.69
CA ARG A 152 -7.56 -19.01 -15.56
C ARG A 152 -6.29 -19.22 -14.75
N GLY A 153 -6.08 -18.41 -13.72
CA GLY A 153 -4.98 -18.61 -12.77
C GLY A 153 -5.03 -19.97 -12.09
N LEU A 154 -6.22 -20.42 -11.67
CA LEU A 154 -6.43 -21.74 -11.08
C LEU A 154 -6.15 -22.88 -12.06
N GLN A 155 -6.58 -22.73 -13.32
CA GLN A 155 -6.27 -23.69 -14.38
C GLN A 155 -4.75 -23.86 -14.53
N ILE A 156 -3.99 -22.75 -14.59
CA ILE A 156 -2.53 -22.77 -14.71
C ILE A 156 -1.88 -23.39 -13.48
N LEU A 157 -2.40 -23.12 -12.29
CA LEU A 157 -1.90 -23.72 -11.05
C LEU A 157 -2.01 -25.24 -11.11
N TRP A 158 -3.14 -25.78 -11.56
CA TRP A 158 -3.30 -27.23 -11.71
C TRP A 158 -2.46 -27.81 -12.84
N GLU A 159 -2.38 -27.16 -14.00
CA GLU A 159 -1.49 -27.56 -15.09
C GLU A 159 -0.02 -27.62 -14.63
N SER A 160 0.43 -26.67 -13.81
CA SER A 160 1.79 -26.65 -13.27
C SER A 160 2.08 -27.84 -12.33
N ARG A 161 1.06 -28.33 -11.64
CA ARG A 161 1.15 -29.49 -10.73
C ARG A 161 1.16 -30.82 -11.49
N GLU A 162 0.36 -30.92 -12.55
CA GLU A 162 0.28 -32.13 -13.39
C GLU A 162 1.54 -32.34 -14.25
N ARG A 163 2.18 -31.25 -14.70
CA ARG A 163 3.38 -31.31 -15.56
C ARG A 163 4.65 -31.76 -14.84
N GLY A 164 4.58 -32.06 -13.53
CA GLY A 164 5.60 -32.82 -12.80
C GLY A 164 6.97 -32.14 -12.63
N GLY A 165 7.04 -30.82 -12.70
CA GLY A 165 8.29 -30.08 -12.44
C GLY A 165 8.62 -30.05 -10.94
N SER A 166 9.92 -29.99 -10.62
CA SER A 166 10.40 -29.74 -9.25
C SER A 166 10.15 -28.27 -8.86
N LEU A 167 8.89 -27.92 -8.56
CA LEU A 167 8.50 -26.63 -8.02
C LEU A 167 8.79 -26.58 -6.51
N SER A 168 9.09 -25.40 -5.96
CA SER A 168 9.25 -25.23 -4.52
C SER A 168 7.98 -25.62 -3.77
N VAL A 169 8.13 -26.17 -2.56
CA VAL A 169 7.00 -26.42 -1.64
C VAL A 169 6.26 -25.12 -1.26
N ALA A 170 6.92 -23.97 -1.41
CA ALA A 170 6.34 -22.66 -1.16
C ALA A 170 5.46 -22.15 -2.31
N TYR A 171 5.64 -22.65 -3.53
CA TYR A 171 4.95 -22.18 -4.73
C TYR A 171 3.43 -22.38 -4.63
N PHE A 172 2.99 -23.58 -4.22
CA PHE A 172 1.59 -23.92 -4.22
C PHE A 172 0.78 -23.06 -3.21
N PRO A 173 1.17 -22.94 -1.93
CA PRO A 173 0.53 -21.99 -1.00
C PRO A 173 0.57 -20.53 -1.51
N TRP A 174 1.69 -20.09 -2.08
CA TRP A 174 1.82 -18.74 -2.64
C TRP A 174 0.81 -18.48 -3.75
N ALA A 175 0.65 -19.42 -4.67
CA ALA A 175 -0.29 -19.33 -5.77
C ALA A 175 -1.74 -19.30 -5.26
N LEU A 176 -2.09 -20.15 -4.29
CA LEU A 176 -3.40 -20.13 -3.63
C LEU A 176 -3.69 -18.76 -3.00
N ALA A 177 -2.71 -18.20 -2.28
CA ALA A 177 -2.83 -16.90 -1.64
C ALA A 177 -3.01 -15.77 -2.66
N ARG A 178 -2.29 -15.80 -3.78
CA ARG A 178 -2.42 -14.84 -4.89
C ARG A 178 -3.77 -14.95 -5.58
N LEU A 179 -4.19 -16.16 -5.93
CA LEU A 179 -5.46 -16.42 -6.59
C LEU A 179 -6.68 -16.29 -5.67
N SER A 180 -6.45 -15.94 -4.39
CA SER A 180 -7.51 -15.79 -3.39
C SER A 180 -8.37 -17.05 -3.30
N VAL A 181 -7.74 -18.23 -3.27
CA VAL A 181 -8.44 -19.50 -3.09
C VAL A 181 -8.91 -19.62 -1.65
N HIS A 182 -10.15 -20.05 -1.46
CA HIS A 182 -10.81 -20.08 -0.16
C HIS A 182 -11.33 -21.47 0.24
N ASP A 183 -11.10 -22.48 -0.59
CA ASP A 183 -11.51 -23.84 -0.31
C ASP A 183 -10.68 -24.41 0.87
N PRO A 184 -11.31 -24.73 2.02
CA PRO A 184 -10.60 -25.21 3.19
C PRO A 184 -9.85 -26.52 2.96
N ASP A 185 -10.38 -27.40 2.09
CA ASP A 185 -9.79 -28.70 1.82
C ASP A 185 -8.50 -28.54 0.99
N ILE A 186 -8.52 -27.64 -0.01
CA ILE A 186 -7.33 -27.30 -0.80
C ILE A 186 -6.26 -26.64 0.08
N ILE A 187 -6.64 -25.72 0.97
CA ILE A 187 -5.71 -25.04 1.87
C ILE A 187 -5.11 -26.05 2.88
N SER A 188 -5.93 -26.97 3.42
CA SER A 188 -5.46 -28.01 4.33
C SER A 188 -4.49 -28.97 3.65
N ALA A 189 -4.76 -29.37 2.40
CA ALA A 189 -3.85 -30.22 1.64
C ALA A 189 -2.50 -29.54 1.37
N ALA A 190 -2.52 -28.24 1.02
CA ALA A 190 -1.29 -27.46 0.86
C ALA A 190 -0.51 -27.35 2.18
N PHE A 191 -1.22 -27.19 3.29
CA PHE A 191 -0.63 -27.15 4.63
C PHE A 191 0.05 -28.46 5.00
N ASP A 192 -0.62 -29.60 4.80
CA ASP A 192 -0.07 -30.93 5.14
C ASP A 192 1.21 -31.22 4.36
N GLU A 193 1.25 -30.85 3.08
CA GLU A 193 2.44 -30.97 2.23
C GLU A 193 3.62 -30.14 2.78
N VAL A 194 3.36 -28.88 3.13
CA VAL A 194 4.38 -27.98 3.70
C VAL A 194 4.84 -28.46 5.08
N ALA A 195 3.92 -28.89 5.95
CA ALA A 195 4.23 -29.38 7.29
C ALA A 195 5.09 -30.65 7.25
N LEU A 196 4.82 -31.56 6.31
CA LEU A 196 5.64 -32.74 6.08
C LEU A 196 7.03 -32.36 5.59
N LYS A 197 7.16 -31.42 4.65
CA LYS A 197 8.46 -30.97 4.16
C LYS A 197 9.28 -30.23 5.22
N LEU A 198 8.62 -29.39 6.02
CA LEU A 198 9.22 -28.63 7.12
C LEU A 198 9.74 -29.55 8.23
N SER A 199 9.05 -30.66 8.52
CA SER A 199 9.51 -31.65 9.49
C SER A 199 10.62 -32.56 8.95
N ALA A 200 10.66 -32.81 7.64
CA ALA A 200 11.63 -33.71 7.01
C ALA A 200 12.97 -33.04 6.66
N SER A 201 12.99 -31.73 6.39
CA SER A 201 14.17 -31.04 5.87
C SER A 201 14.23 -29.56 6.25
N GLN A 202 15.43 -28.99 6.26
CA GLN A 202 15.63 -27.55 6.40
C GLN A 202 15.25 -26.85 5.09
N LEU A 203 14.33 -25.89 5.17
CA LEU A 203 13.90 -25.08 4.03
C LEU A 203 14.82 -23.87 3.83
N ALA A 204 14.93 -23.43 2.59
CA ALA A 204 15.68 -22.23 2.27
C ALA A 204 14.99 -20.97 2.84
N PRO A 205 15.74 -19.89 3.14
CA PRO A 205 15.19 -18.63 3.63
C PRO A 205 14.00 -18.09 2.84
N GLN A 206 14.13 -18.10 1.51
CA GLN A 206 13.11 -17.59 0.61
C GLN A 206 11.82 -18.40 0.72
N GLU A 207 11.91 -19.74 0.78
CA GLU A 207 10.75 -20.63 0.95
C GLU A 207 10.03 -20.37 2.27
N LEU A 208 10.77 -20.29 3.38
CA LEU A 208 10.21 -19.99 4.71
C LEU A 208 9.43 -18.68 4.70
N SER A 209 9.99 -17.64 4.08
CA SER A 209 9.35 -16.32 4.00
C SER A 209 8.06 -16.35 3.18
N ILE A 210 8.07 -17.04 2.03
CA ILE A 210 6.92 -17.15 1.13
C ILE A 210 5.81 -17.96 1.78
N ILE A 211 6.15 -19.07 2.45
CA ILE A 211 5.21 -19.93 3.17
C ILE A 211 4.52 -19.14 4.30
N ALA A 212 5.29 -18.43 5.13
CA ALA A 212 4.75 -17.63 6.22
C ALA A 212 3.78 -16.56 5.69
N TRP A 213 4.18 -15.84 4.64
CA TRP A 213 3.33 -14.85 3.99
C TRP A 213 2.05 -15.45 3.41
N ALA A 214 2.16 -16.55 2.67
CA ALA A 214 1.05 -17.20 1.98
C ALA A 214 -0.02 -17.68 2.96
N PHE A 215 0.36 -18.41 4.00
CA PHE A 215 -0.61 -18.90 4.98
C PHE A 215 -1.20 -17.80 5.86
N GLY A 216 -0.44 -16.74 6.15
CA GLY A 216 -0.97 -15.53 6.78
C GLY A 216 -2.04 -14.84 5.91
N MET A 217 -1.81 -14.76 4.60
CA MET A 217 -2.78 -14.22 3.63
C MET A 217 -4.05 -15.08 3.57
N LEU A 218 -3.90 -16.41 3.48
CA LEU A 218 -4.98 -17.40 3.46
C LEU A 218 -5.79 -17.44 4.76
N GLY A 219 -5.32 -16.80 5.84
CA GLY A 219 -6.04 -16.71 7.10
C GLY A 219 -5.91 -17.94 7.99
N MET A 220 -4.91 -18.78 7.74
CA MET A 220 -4.62 -19.89 8.64
C MET A 220 -4.10 -19.38 9.97
N ASN A 221 -4.70 -19.86 11.05
CA ASN A 221 -4.27 -19.60 12.42
C ASN A 221 -3.89 -20.94 13.08
N ASN A 222 -2.63 -21.33 12.93
CA ASN A 222 -2.06 -22.53 13.55
C ASN A 222 -0.75 -22.18 14.25
N PRO A 223 -0.79 -21.84 15.56
CA PRO A 223 0.40 -21.42 16.30
C PRO A 223 1.54 -22.45 16.29
N ILE A 224 1.22 -23.74 16.29
CA ILE A 224 2.22 -24.82 16.29
C ILE A 224 3.03 -24.79 14.99
N PHE A 225 2.35 -24.63 13.86
CA PHE A 225 3.00 -24.52 12.56
C PHE A 225 3.88 -23.27 12.45
N PHE A 226 3.36 -22.11 12.87
CA PHE A 226 4.15 -20.87 12.83
C PHE A 226 5.36 -20.95 13.75
N ASN A 227 5.26 -21.59 14.92
CA ASN A 227 6.41 -21.85 15.78
C ASN A 227 7.45 -22.77 15.10
N ALA A 228 7.02 -23.81 14.39
CA ALA A 228 7.94 -24.66 13.64
C ALA A 228 8.67 -23.90 12.52
N LEU A 229 7.98 -22.99 11.82
CA LEU A 229 8.59 -22.08 10.85
C LEU A 229 9.61 -21.15 11.51
N VAL A 230 9.25 -20.56 12.66
CA VAL A 230 10.13 -19.66 13.43
C VAL A 230 11.44 -20.37 13.82
N ILE A 231 11.34 -21.61 14.32
CA ILE A 231 12.51 -22.41 14.73
C ILE A 231 13.51 -22.58 13.58
N GLN A 232 13.05 -22.78 12.34
CA GLN A 232 13.95 -22.85 11.19
C GLN A 232 14.41 -21.47 10.69
N ALA A 233 13.58 -20.44 10.81
CA ALA A 233 13.84 -19.10 10.27
C ALA A 233 14.85 -18.31 11.11
N VAL A 234 14.72 -18.31 12.44
CA VAL A 234 15.53 -17.48 13.35
C VAL A 234 17.05 -17.69 13.18
N PRO A 235 17.57 -18.93 13.10
CA PRO A 235 19.00 -19.17 12.89
C PRO A 235 19.52 -18.67 11.53
N GLN A 236 18.62 -18.47 10.56
CA GLN A 236 18.95 -18.14 9.19
C GLN A 236 18.77 -16.65 8.87
N LEU A 237 18.23 -15.80 9.76
CA LEU A 237 17.83 -14.41 9.45
C LEU A 237 18.88 -13.56 8.71
N ARG A 238 20.18 -13.79 8.96
CA ARG A 238 21.27 -13.08 8.27
C ARG A 238 21.31 -13.34 6.76
N SER A 239 20.87 -14.51 6.29
CA SER A 239 20.82 -14.86 4.86
C SER A 239 19.53 -14.41 4.17
N PHE A 240 18.53 -13.93 4.91
CA PHE A 240 17.29 -13.40 4.35
C PHE A 240 17.54 -12.05 3.68
N THR A 241 16.89 -11.79 2.55
CA THR A 241 16.80 -10.41 2.02
C THR A 241 15.87 -9.56 2.89
N MET A 242 15.88 -8.23 2.72
CA MET A 242 14.91 -7.36 3.40
C MET A 242 13.47 -7.73 3.08
N GLY A 243 13.18 -8.06 1.82
CA GLY A 243 11.87 -8.50 1.39
C GLY A 243 11.46 -9.86 1.98
N ASP A 244 12.39 -10.74 2.30
CA ASP A 244 12.07 -12.02 2.97
C ASP A 244 11.81 -11.82 4.46
N LEU A 245 12.57 -10.93 5.12
CA LEU A 245 12.30 -10.51 6.51
C LEU A 245 10.91 -9.86 6.62
N LEU A 246 10.54 -9.02 5.66
CA LEU A 246 9.20 -8.43 5.58
C LEU A 246 8.12 -9.51 5.43
N LYS A 247 8.27 -10.44 4.49
CA LYS A 247 7.30 -11.52 4.27
C LYS A 247 7.09 -12.38 5.53
N LEU A 248 8.17 -12.72 6.22
CA LEU A 248 8.10 -13.41 7.52
C LEU A 248 7.33 -12.58 8.56
N ALA A 249 7.76 -11.33 8.80
CA ALA A 249 7.12 -10.46 9.79
C ALA A 249 5.63 -10.25 9.50
N TRP A 250 5.28 -10.09 8.23
CA TRP A 250 3.90 -9.91 7.80
C TRP A 250 3.06 -11.18 8.03
N GLY A 251 3.57 -12.34 7.63
CA GLY A 251 2.90 -13.64 7.83
C GLY A 251 2.61 -13.90 9.30
N SER A 252 3.60 -13.69 10.16
CA SER A 252 3.45 -13.83 11.61
C SER A 252 2.50 -12.79 12.21
N ALA A 253 2.52 -11.54 11.76
CA ALA A 253 1.57 -10.52 12.21
C ALA A 253 0.11 -10.89 11.90
N ALA A 254 -0.14 -11.61 10.81
CA ALA A 254 -1.47 -11.96 10.34
C ALA A 254 -2.06 -13.20 11.05
N SER A 255 -1.21 -14.13 11.50
CA SER A 255 -1.63 -15.44 12.03
C SER A 255 -1.52 -15.62 13.53
N GLY A 256 -0.95 -14.65 14.27
CA GLY A 256 -0.77 -14.75 15.71
C GLY A 256 0.71 -14.68 16.11
N VAL A 257 0.97 -14.17 17.31
CA VAL A 257 2.28 -13.60 17.66
C VAL A 257 3.28 -14.63 18.17
N ASP A 258 4.48 -14.58 17.59
CA ASP A 258 5.73 -14.98 18.26
C ASP A 258 6.59 -13.71 18.53
N VAL A 259 6.68 -13.31 19.81
CA VAL A 259 7.43 -12.12 20.24
C VAL A 259 8.92 -12.27 19.94
N GLU A 260 9.45 -13.49 20.05
CA GLU A 260 10.87 -13.77 19.85
C GLU A 260 11.27 -13.54 18.40
N LEU A 261 10.44 -13.98 17.45
CA LEU A 261 10.66 -13.73 16.03
C LEU A 261 10.68 -12.23 15.72
N PHE A 262 9.70 -11.47 16.23
CA PHE A 262 9.66 -10.03 15.99
C PHE A 262 10.87 -9.33 16.59
N MET A 263 11.34 -9.71 17.77
CA MET A 263 12.56 -9.14 18.35
C MET A 263 13.80 -9.49 17.51
N ALA A 264 13.92 -10.74 17.05
CA ALA A 264 15.04 -11.19 16.23
C ALA A 264 15.10 -10.49 14.86
N ILE A 265 13.97 -10.39 14.15
CA ILE A 265 13.87 -9.66 12.88
C ILE A 265 14.25 -8.19 13.08
N GLN A 266 13.72 -7.53 14.12
CA GLN A 266 13.99 -6.12 14.36
C GLN A 266 15.46 -5.85 14.68
N ASN A 267 16.11 -6.74 15.45
CA ASN A 267 17.54 -6.63 15.73
C ASN A 267 18.36 -6.72 14.44
N GLU A 268 18.08 -7.72 13.59
CA GLU A 268 18.77 -7.90 12.30
C GLU A 268 18.56 -6.69 11.37
N VAL A 269 17.31 -6.22 11.22
CA VAL A 269 16.98 -5.04 10.40
C VAL A 269 17.67 -3.78 10.93
N THR A 270 17.69 -3.61 12.25
CA THR A 270 18.37 -2.46 12.88
C THR A 270 19.87 -2.51 12.60
N THR A 271 20.52 -3.67 12.72
CA THR A 271 21.93 -3.83 12.37
C THR A 271 22.20 -3.50 10.91
N ARG A 272 21.32 -3.90 9.99
CA ARG A 272 21.44 -3.54 8.57
C ARG A 272 21.31 -2.04 8.35
N LEU A 273 20.32 -1.39 8.98
CA LEU A 273 20.12 0.05 8.91
C LEU A 273 21.33 0.83 9.44
N GLU A 274 21.96 0.37 10.52
CA GLU A 274 23.17 0.98 11.09
C GLU A 274 24.41 0.85 10.17
N GLN A 275 24.43 -0.14 9.27
CA GLN A 275 25.53 -0.40 8.35
C GLN A 275 25.34 0.21 6.95
N VAL A 276 24.16 0.76 6.68
CA VAL A 276 23.85 1.37 5.39
C VAL A 276 24.77 2.57 5.12
N ASP A 277 25.53 2.52 4.03
CA ASP A 277 26.24 3.70 3.53
C ASP A 277 25.28 4.60 2.75
N LEU A 278 24.88 5.69 3.39
CA LEU A 278 23.96 6.69 2.85
C LEU A 278 24.54 7.42 1.63
N ARG A 279 25.85 7.38 1.39
CA ARG A 279 26.50 8.02 0.23
C ARG A 279 26.31 7.21 -1.06
N LEU A 280 26.07 5.90 -0.93
CA LEU A 280 25.87 4.96 -2.05
C LEU A 280 24.38 4.78 -2.40
N PHE A 281 23.48 5.46 -1.68
CA PHE A 281 22.08 5.53 -2.07
C PHE A 281 22.01 6.25 -3.42
N SER A 282 21.74 5.56 -4.53
CA SER A 282 21.41 6.12 -5.86
C SER A 282 19.94 5.84 -6.22
N GLU A 283 19.30 6.66 -7.07
CA GLU A 283 17.83 6.81 -7.15
C GLU A 283 16.98 5.53 -7.27
N LEU A 284 17.50 4.44 -7.84
CA LEU A 284 16.69 3.29 -8.24
C LEU A 284 16.79 2.05 -7.33
N SER A 285 17.97 1.75 -6.78
CA SER A 285 18.12 0.70 -5.76
C SER A 285 17.49 1.09 -4.41
N ARG A 286 17.08 2.35 -4.26
CA ARG A 286 16.48 2.97 -3.07
C ARG A 286 15.06 2.50 -2.75
N ASN A 287 14.26 2.11 -3.74
CA ASN A 287 12.82 1.93 -3.50
C ASN A 287 12.56 0.66 -2.67
N THR A 288 13.08 -0.49 -3.06
CA THR A 288 12.75 -1.76 -2.39
C THR A 288 13.20 -1.83 -0.93
N PHE A 289 14.45 -1.45 -0.59
CA PHE A 289 14.95 -1.46 0.79
C PHE A 289 14.16 -0.54 1.72
N LEU A 290 13.84 0.68 1.28
CA LEU A 290 13.07 1.65 2.07
C LEU A 290 11.62 1.18 2.23
N GLN A 291 10.99 0.68 1.16
CA GLN A 291 9.63 0.13 1.23
C GLN A 291 9.57 -1.10 2.14
N ASP A 292 10.57 -1.98 2.07
CA ASP A 292 10.65 -3.17 2.93
C ASP A 292 10.80 -2.76 4.40
N THR A 293 11.62 -1.75 4.69
CA THR A 293 11.79 -1.19 6.04
C THR A 293 10.50 -0.55 6.56
N LEU A 294 9.79 0.23 5.72
CA LEU A 294 8.48 0.79 6.05
C LEU A 294 7.44 -0.31 6.30
N GLY A 295 7.46 -1.38 5.49
CA GLY A 295 6.60 -2.55 5.66
C GLY A 295 6.90 -3.32 6.94
N LEU A 296 8.16 -3.42 7.33
CA LEU A 296 8.61 -4.04 8.57
C LEU A 296 8.15 -3.23 9.78
N LEU A 297 8.33 -1.90 9.76
CA LEU A 297 7.76 -1.00 10.77
C LEU A 297 6.26 -1.22 10.92
N TRP A 298 5.54 -1.31 9.80
CA TRP A 298 4.11 -1.57 9.80
C TRP A 298 3.77 -2.92 10.44
N ALA A 299 4.44 -4.00 10.04
CA ALA A 299 4.19 -5.34 10.56
C ALA A 299 4.49 -5.42 12.05
N SER A 300 5.62 -4.86 12.51
CA SER A 300 5.99 -4.79 13.92
C SER A 300 5.01 -3.95 14.74
N ASN A 301 4.56 -2.80 14.22
CA ASN A 301 3.57 -1.96 14.90
C ASN A 301 2.19 -2.64 14.94
N PHE A 302 1.74 -3.23 13.83
CA PHE A 302 0.47 -3.94 13.76
C PHE A 302 0.42 -5.13 14.73
N ALA A 303 1.54 -5.86 14.88
CA ALA A 303 1.67 -6.92 15.86
C ALA A 303 1.81 -6.40 17.31
N GLY A 304 2.17 -5.13 17.51
CA GLY A 304 2.35 -4.51 18.83
C GLY A 304 3.76 -4.62 19.42
N TYR A 305 4.77 -4.95 18.59
CA TYR A 305 6.16 -5.18 19.02
C TYR A 305 7.18 -4.20 18.45
N CYS A 306 6.75 -3.09 17.84
CA CYS A 306 7.69 -2.11 17.27
C CYS A 306 8.58 -1.51 18.35
N SER A 307 9.88 -1.82 18.30
CA SER A 307 10.86 -1.29 19.25
C SER A 307 11.22 0.16 18.94
N ASN A 308 11.52 0.93 19.98
CA ASN A 308 12.02 2.31 19.83
C ASN A 308 13.34 2.35 19.05
N LYS A 309 14.19 1.32 19.17
CA LYS A 309 15.48 1.23 18.47
C LYS A 309 15.30 1.09 16.96
N LEU A 310 14.41 0.18 16.54
CA LEU A 310 14.04 0.04 15.12
C LEU A 310 13.46 1.34 14.59
N LEU A 311 12.48 1.92 15.30
CA LEU A 311 11.81 3.15 14.87
C LEU A 311 12.80 4.31 14.69
N ALA A 312 13.71 4.51 15.64
CA ALA A 312 14.72 5.56 15.57
C ALA A 312 15.68 5.35 14.38
N SER A 313 16.17 4.12 14.19
CA SER A 313 17.13 3.78 13.13
C SER A 313 16.49 3.90 11.74
N ALA A 314 15.27 3.37 11.59
CA ALA A 314 14.52 3.48 10.34
C ALA A 314 14.19 4.94 10.02
N ARG A 315 13.74 5.72 11.02
CA ARG A 315 13.46 7.15 10.84
C ARG A 315 14.67 7.92 10.36
N LEU A 316 15.84 7.67 10.94
CA LEU A 316 17.09 8.33 10.56
C LEU A 316 17.43 8.06 9.08
N VAL A 317 17.53 6.78 8.71
CA VAL A 317 17.94 6.35 7.35
C VAL A 317 16.93 6.81 6.30
N ILE A 318 15.63 6.61 6.56
CA ILE A 318 14.55 6.93 5.60
C ILE A 318 14.44 8.46 5.40
N ARG A 319 14.58 9.27 6.46
CA ARG A 319 14.62 10.74 6.33
C ARG A 319 15.82 11.23 5.55
N GLN A 320 17.00 10.67 5.81
CA GLN A 320 18.22 11.05 5.09
C GLN A 320 18.13 10.76 3.59
N ALA A 321 17.46 9.66 3.21
CA ALA A 321 17.14 9.39 1.81
C ALA A 321 16.26 10.49 1.20
N GLY A 322 15.16 10.87 1.87
CA GLY A 322 14.30 11.97 1.45
C GLY A 322 15.04 13.31 1.33
N ALA A 323 15.84 13.67 2.35
CA ALA A 323 16.64 14.90 2.33
C ALA A 323 17.68 14.91 1.19
N SER A 324 18.15 13.74 0.75
CA SER A 324 19.02 13.63 -0.42
C SER A 324 18.30 13.94 -1.73
N MET A 325 17.04 13.53 -1.82
CA MET A 325 16.18 13.84 -2.97
C MET A 325 15.81 15.32 -3.03
N ASP A 326 15.55 15.94 -1.87
CA ASP A 326 15.34 17.40 -1.78
C ASP A 326 16.57 18.17 -2.32
N ARG A 327 17.78 17.78 -1.89
CA ARG A 327 19.04 18.38 -2.40
C ARG A 327 19.22 18.19 -3.90
N ALA A 328 18.87 17.02 -4.43
CA ALA A 328 18.99 16.72 -5.86
C ALA A 328 18.06 17.59 -6.72
N HIS A 329 16.87 17.92 -6.20
CA HIS A 329 15.90 18.76 -6.88
C HIS A 329 16.12 20.26 -6.67
N GLY A 330 17.14 20.66 -5.90
CA GLY A 330 17.37 22.07 -5.57
C GLY A 330 16.35 22.64 -4.59
N ASP A 331 15.55 21.78 -3.93
CA ASP A 331 14.70 22.13 -2.80
C ASP A 331 15.62 22.39 -1.60
N ALA A 332 16.38 23.50 -1.64
CA ALA A 332 17.20 23.95 -0.52
C ALA A 332 16.26 24.18 0.66
N SER A 333 16.59 23.63 1.84
CA SER A 333 15.84 23.76 3.10
C SER A 333 15.14 25.12 3.20
N ILE A 334 13.89 25.19 2.74
CA ILE A 334 13.23 26.47 2.62
C ILE A 334 12.91 26.87 4.05
N SER A 335 13.67 27.83 4.57
CA SER A 335 13.26 28.63 5.71
C SER A 335 12.07 29.46 5.23
N LEU A 336 10.90 28.81 5.11
CA LEU A 336 9.66 29.52 4.94
C LEU A 336 9.46 30.28 6.26
N PRO A 337 9.30 31.61 6.23
CA PRO A 337 8.88 32.33 7.42
C PRO A 337 7.62 31.63 7.94
N ALA A 338 7.63 31.26 9.22
CA ALA A 338 6.52 30.59 9.86
C ALA A 338 5.24 31.36 9.53
N CYS A 339 4.40 30.79 8.66
CA CYS A 339 3.16 31.44 8.31
C CYS A 339 2.32 31.49 9.59
N GLN A 340 1.91 32.69 9.96
CA GLN A 340 1.38 33.01 11.28
C GLN A 340 0.20 32.10 11.64
N SER A 341 0.26 31.56 12.85
CA SER A 341 -0.83 30.99 13.67
C SER A 341 -1.93 30.19 12.96
N ILE A 342 -1.90 28.89 13.25
CA ILE A 342 -3.01 27.95 13.40
C ILE A 342 -4.30 28.65 13.90
N GLY A 343 -5.42 28.42 13.22
CA GLY A 343 -6.71 28.32 13.92
C GLY A 343 -7.82 29.30 13.58
N GLU A 344 -7.87 29.92 12.40
CA GLU A 344 -9.14 30.44 11.89
C GLU A 344 -9.32 30.02 10.42
N LEU A 345 -10.44 29.33 10.16
CA LEU A 345 -10.92 29.05 8.81
C LEU A 345 -10.80 30.33 7.98
N PRO A 346 -10.15 30.33 6.80
CA PRO A 346 -10.23 31.49 5.93
C PRO A 346 -11.72 31.70 5.61
N CYS A 347 -12.27 32.81 6.11
CA CYS A 347 -13.58 33.32 5.76
C CYS A 347 -13.56 33.72 4.28
N THR A 348 -13.60 32.73 3.39
CA THR A 348 -14.04 32.97 2.02
C THR A 348 -15.56 33.05 2.04
N GLU A 349 -16.14 34.04 1.38
CA GLU A 349 -17.60 34.30 1.32
C GLU A 349 -18.44 33.13 0.75
N ALA A 350 -17.79 32.06 0.26
CA ALA A 350 -18.41 30.81 -0.17
C ALA A 350 -18.26 29.69 0.87
N ASP A 351 -19.35 28.98 1.13
CA ASP A 351 -19.41 27.84 2.05
C ASP A 351 -18.44 26.71 1.61
N PRO A 352 -17.34 26.43 2.36
CA PRO A 352 -16.35 25.43 1.98
C PRO A 352 -16.90 24.00 2.03
N TRP A 353 -18.06 23.78 2.67
CA TRP A 353 -18.65 22.46 2.87
C TRP A 353 -19.37 21.93 1.61
N GLN A 354 -19.57 22.77 0.58
CA GLN A 354 -20.21 22.36 -0.67
C GLN A 354 -19.31 21.45 -1.53
N PRO A 355 -19.88 20.59 -2.40
CA PRO A 355 -19.10 19.70 -3.26
C PRO A 355 -18.04 20.40 -4.11
N ASP A 356 -18.37 21.57 -4.65
CA ASP A 356 -17.54 22.46 -5.46
C ASP A 356 -16.81 23.54 -4.64
N GLY A 357 -16.96 23.52 -3.31
CA GLY A 357 -16.21 24.38 -2.39
C GLY A 357 -14.71 24.25 -2.63
N LYS A 358 -13.94 25.32 -2.45
CA LYS A 358 -12.49 25.28 -2.67
C LYS A 358 -11.77 24.66 -1.47
N PRO A 359 -10.72 23.84 -1.70
CA PRO A 359 -9.85 23.37 -0.62
C PRO A 359 -9.23 24.53 0.15
N GLN A 360 -9.00 24.33 1.45
CA GLN A 360 -8.43 25.34 2.33
C GLN A 360 -7.25 24.76 3.12
N THR A 361 -6.14 25.49 3.22
CA THR A 361 -5.02 25.14 4.10
C THR A 361 -5.36 25.53 5.53
N ILE A 362 -5.41 24.55 6.43
CA ILE A 362 -5.78 24.72 7.84
C ILE A 362 -4.54 24.89 8.74
N LEU A 363 -3.45 24.21 8.39
CA LEU A 363 -2.16 24.32 9.07
C LEU A 363 -1.07 24.32 8.01
N ASP A 364 -0.18 25.31 8.05
CA ASP A 364 0.93 25.43 7.13
C ASP A 364 2.26 25.45 7.89
N LEU A 365 3.02 24.35 7.81
CA LEU A 365 4.36 24.24 8.38
C LEU A 365 5.40 24.39 7.26
N PRO A 366 6.69 24.64 7.59
CA PRO A 366 7.73 24.78 6.56
C PRO A 366 7.86 23.57 5.61
N ASP A 367 7.63 22.37 6.12
CA ASP A 367 7.91 21.09 5.45
C ASP A 367 6.66 20.25 5.15
N ARG A 368 5.50 20.58 5.71
CA ARG A 368 4.23 19.86 5.54
C ARG A 368 3.03 20.77 5.79
N LEU A 369 1.85 20.34 5.38
CA LEU A 369 0.61 21.08 5.63
C LEU A 369 -0.61 20.18 5.82
N VAL A 370 -1.66 20.73 6.42
CA VAL A 370 -2.98 20.10 6.53
C VAL A 370 -3.99 20.90 5.71
N ILE A 371 -4.71 20.19 4.84
CA ILE A 371 -5.72 20.74 3.94
C ILE A 371 -7.09 20.20 4.34
N PHE A 372 -8.10 21.06 4.35
CA PHE A 372 -9.49 20.61 4.35
C PHE A 372 -9.90 20.21 2.91
N LYS A 373 -10.30 18.94 2.74
CA LYS A 373 -10.84 18.40 1.49
C LYS A 373 -12.38 18.49 1.48
N PRO A 374 -12.99 19.27 0.57
CA PRO A 374 -14.43 19.28 0.35
C PRO A 374 -14.94 17.94 -0.21
N PRO A 375 -16.24 17.64 -0.11
CA PRO A 375 -16.77 16.32 -0.43
C PRO A 375 -16.64 15.94 -1.92
N GLY A 376 -16.67 16.90 -2.85
CA GLY A 376 -16.56 16.65 -4.29
C GLY A 376 -15.14 16.51 -4.84
N TRP A 377 -14.12 16.76 -4.02
CA TRP A 377 -12.71 16.72 -4.45
C TRP A 377 -12.08 15.35 -4.22
N GLU A 378 -11.31 14.86 -5.17
CA GLU A 378 -10.45 13.70 -4.99
C GLU A 378 -9.04 14.14 -4.53
N VAL A 379 -8.33 13.29 -3.79
CA VAL A 379 -6.96 13.63 -3.31
C VAL A 379 -5.97 13.58 -4.48
N HIS A 380 -5.99 12.47 -5.22
CA HIS A 380 -5.25 12.24 -6.46
C HIS A 380 -5.94 11.08 -7.21
N GLY A 381 -6.03 11.17 -8.54
CA GLY A 381 -6.66 10.14 -9.38
C GLY A 381 -7.10 10.67 -10.74
N GLN A 382 -7.76 9.80 -11.53
CA GLN A 382 -8.36 10.15 -12.82
C GLN A 382 -9.90 10.21 -12.76
N GLY A 383 -10.49 10.18 -11.56
CA GLY A 383 -11.93 9.97 -11.38
C GLY A 383 -12.78 11.24 -11.43
N THR A 384 -12.21 12.41 -11.11
CA THR A 384 -12.93 13.69 -11.04
C THR A 384 -12.09 14.85 -11.61
N GLU A 385 -12.75 15.89 -12.12
CA GLU A 385 -12.07 17.14 -12.53
C GLU A 385 -11.44 17.89 -11.34
N LEU A 386 -12.04 17.78 -10.15
CA LEU A 386 -11.58 18.44 -8.93
C LEU A 386 -10.57 17.56 -8.19
N GLN A 387 -9.29 17.94 -8.22
CA GLN A 387 -8.18 17.19 -7.62
C GLN A 387 -7.34 18.05 -6.67
N LEU A 388 -7.08 17.56 -5.46
CA LEU A 388 -6.21 18.27 -4.51
C LEU A 388 -4.75 18.36 -5.00
N SER A 389 -4.28 17.42 -5.82
CA SER A 389 -2.97 17.51 -6.46
C SER A 389 -2.83 18.77 -7.31
N SER A 390 -3.83 19.08 -8.13
CA SER A 390 -3.85 20.30 -8.94
C SER A 390 -3.88 21.58 -8.08
N PHE A 391 -4.59 21.55 -6.95
CA PHE A 391 -4.57 22.65 -5.98
C PHE A 391 -3.18 22.86 -5.37
N LEU A 392 -2.48 21.79 -4.97
CA LEU A 392 -1.12 21.88 -4.44
C LEU A 392 -0.11 22.31 -5.51
N GLN A 393 -0.22 21.81 -6.74
CA GLN A 393 0.64 22.23 -7.84
C GLN A 393 0.49 23.73 -8.14
N ALA A 394 -0.74 24.24 -8.14
CA ALA A 394 -0.99 25.67 -8.33
C ALA A 394 -0.46 26.53 -7.18
N THR A 395 -0.53 26.04 -5.94
CA THR A 395 -0.19 26.82 -4.73
C THR A 395 1.30 26.73 -4.37
N LEU A 396 1.90 25.54 -4.52
CA LEU A 396 3.23 25.19 -4.01
C LEU A 396 4.21 24.78 -5.12
N GLY A 397 3.74 24.50 -6.34
CA GLY A 397 4.55 23.89 -7.41
C GLY A 397 5.67 24.75 -7.97
N LYS A 398 5.78 26.02 -7.55
CA LYS A 398 6.96 26.86 -7.84
C LYS A 398 8.12 26.66 -6.86
N HIS A 399 7.84 26.11 -5.69
CA HIS A 399 8.78 26.05 -4.57
C HIS A 399 9.17 24.64 -4.16
N PHE A 400 8.36 23.64 -4.52
CA PHE A 400 8.52 22.27 -4.05
C PHE A 400 8.36 21.29 -5.20
N ALA A 401 9.40 20.51 -5.50
CA ALA A 401 9.36 19.59 -6.62
C ALA A 401 8.37 18.43 -6.40
N ILE A 402 8.25 17.96 -5.15
CA ILE A 402 7.44 16.78 -4.81
C ILE A 402 5.97 16.87 -5.24
N VAL A 403 5.39 18.08 -5.36
CA VAL A 403 3.97 18.22 -5.75
C VAL A 403 3.72 17.87 -7.23
N HIS A 404 4.78 17.84 -8.04
CA HIS A 404 4.73 17.37 -9.44
C HIS A 404 5.14 15.91 -9.59
N ASP A 405 5.64 15.29 -8.52
CA ASP A 405 6.09 13.91 -8.53
C ASP A 405 4.93 12.95 -8.23
N GLU A 406 4.43 12.29 -9.28
CA GLU A 406 3.36 11.30 -9.17
C GLU A 406 3.80 10.01 -8.46
N GLU A 407 5.08 9.63 -8.52
CA GLU A 407 5.60 8.46 -7.81
C GLU A 407 5.51 8.66 -6.29
N HIS A 408 5.67 9.90 -5.84
CA HIS A 408 5.50 10.33 -4.46
C HIS A 408 4.10 10.87 -4.15
N GLN A 409 3.12 10.55 -5.01
CA GLN A 409 1.70 10.91 -4.83
C GLN A 409 1.50 12.42 -4.61
N CYS A 410 2.30 13.25 -5.27
CA CYS A 410 2.30 14.70 -5.10
C CYS A 410 2.49 15.16 -3.63
N GLY A 411 3.15 14.35 -2.80
CA GLY A 411 3.34 14.59 -1.36
C GLY A 411 2.22 14.05 -0.45
N PHE A 412 1.15 13.45 -0.99
CA PHE A 412 0.06 12.90 -0.19
C PHE A 412 0.39 11.51 0.39
N LEU A 413 -0.03 11.26 1.63
CA LEU A 413 0.24 9.97 2.29
C LEU A 413 -0.96 9.02 2.35
N HIS A 414 -2.15 9.57 2.27
CA HIS A 414 -3.39 8.83 2.49
C HIS A 414 -4.50 9.40 1.63
N ARG A 415 -5.46 8.54 1.34
CA ARG A 415 -6.63 8.88 0.53
C ARG A 415 -7.79 9.33 1.42
N LEU A 416 -8.74 10.01 0.81
CA LEU A 416 -10.06 10.29 1.37
C LEU A 416 -11.04 10.27 0.19
N ASP A 417 -11.77 9.17 0.05
CA ASP A 417 -12.58 8.89 -1.15
C ASP A 417 -13.80 9.82 -1.22
N VAL A 418 -14.21 10.21 -2.44
CA VAL A 418 -15.48 10.92 -2.67
C VAL A 418 -16.66 10.02 -2.28
N PRO A 419 -17.72 10.54 -1.61
CA PRO A 419 -17.98 11.94 -1.24
C PRO A 419 -17.61 12.29 0.22
N SER A 420 -16.64 11.62 0.84
CA SER A 420 -16.19 11.96 2.20
C SER A 420 -15.44 13.28 2.24
N SER A 421 -15.55 14.03 3.33
CA SER A 421 -14.85 15.31 3.52
C SER A 421 -13.93 15.28 4.74
N GLY A 422 -13.05 16.27 4.89
CA GLY A 422 -12.23 16.46 6.09
C GLY A 422 -10.74 16.61 5.82
N LEU A 423 -9.96 16.44 6.88
CA LEU A 423 -8.53 16.81 6.90
C LEU A 423 -7.64 15.84 6.12
N VAL A 424 -6.72 16.38 5.34
CA VAL A 424 -5.71 15.66 4.56
C VAL A 424 -4.33 16.25 4.82
N LEU A 425 -3.40 15.43 5.33
CA LEU A 425 -1.98 15.74 5.47
C LEU A 425 -1.23 15.56 4.16
N ALA A 426 -0.38 16.53 3.81
CA ALA A 426 0.53 16.50 2.67
C ALA A 426 1.92 16.99 3.05
N ALA A 427 2.96 16.37 2.47
CA ALA A 427 4.34 16.82 2.59
C ALA A 427 4.66 17.88 1.53
N LYS A 428 5.51 18.84 1.89
CA LYS A 428 6.10 19.81 0.95
C LYS A 428 7.48 19.36 0.46
N THR A 429 8.18 18.52 1.22
CA THR A 429 9.51 18.00 0.87
C THR A 429 9.55 16.48 0.88
N TYR A 430 10.52 15.88 0.20
CA TYR A 430 10.78 14.44 0.23
C TYR A 430 11.17 13.97 1.63
N GLU A 431 11.99 14.74 2.38
CA GLU A 431 12.29 14.42 3.78
C GLU A 431 11.02 14.31 4.62
N ALA A 432 10.11 15.28 4.50
CA ALA A 432 8.85 15.28 5.24
C ALA A 432 7.92 14.15 4.79
N TYR A 433 7.88 13.84 3.50
CA TYR A 433 7.09 12.72 2.97
C TYR A 433 7.53 11.39 3.58
N TYR A 434 8.84 11.14 3.61
CA TYR A 434 9.42 9.93 4.16
C TYR A 434 9.34 9.87 5.69
N ASP A 435 9.52 10.99 6.38
CA ASP A 435 9.24 11.10 7.83
C ASP A 435 7.78 10.73 8.14
N LEU A 436 6.82 11.31 7.40
CA LEU A 436 5.41 11.01 7.56
C LEU A 436 5.07 9.56 7.19
N LYS A 437 5.75 8.93 6.22
CA LYS A 437 5.60 7.48 5.94
C LYS A 437 6.07 6.65 7.11
N VAL A 438 7.18 7.01 7.77
CA VAL A 438 7.63 6.34 8.99
C VAL A 438 6.58 6.49 10.10
N GLN A 439 6.11 7.70 10.36
CA GLN A 439 5.06 7.95 11.36
C GLN A 439 3.78 7.16 11.08
N LEU A 440 3.37 7.08 9.80
CA LEU A 440 2.17 6.35 9.39
C LEU A 440 2.29 4.84 9.67
N ASN A 441 3.43 4.24 9.32
CA ASN A 441 3.67 2.81 9.52
C ASN A 441 3.91 2.46 10.99
N ALA A 442 4.55 3.37 11.74
CA ALA A 442 4.71 3.27 13.20
C ALA A 442 3.44 3.58 14.00
N GLY A 443 2.35 4.01 13.34
CA GLY A 443 1.08 4.31 14.02
C GLY A 443 1.07 5.61 14.82
N GLU A 444 2.03 6.52 14.59
CA GLU A 444 2.11 7.83 15.24
C GLU A 444 1.14 8.85 14.64
N ILE A 445 0.66 8.64 13.40
CA ILE A 445 -0.35 9.50 12.79
C ILE A 445 -1.75 9.07 13.22
N ALA A 446 -2.41 9.90 14.02
CA ALA A 446 -3.81 9.71 14.38
C ALA A 446 -4.74 10.23 13.27
N ARG A 447 -5.75 9.45 12.90
CA ARG A 447 -6.77 9.78 11.90
C ARG A 447 -8.13 9.41 12.46
N ASP A 448 -8.88 10.43 12.87
CA ASP A 448 -10.16 10.26 13.54
C ASP A 448 -11.30 10.82 12.70
N TYR A 449 -12.42 10.11 12.75
CA TYR A 449 -13.60 10.33 11.94
C TYR A 449 -14.83 10.35 12.83
N VAL A 450 -15.86 11.01 12.34
CA VAL A 450 -17.23 10.87 12.84
C VAL A 450 -18.09 10.30 11.74
N ILE A 451 -18.99 9.39 12.11
CA ILE A 451 -19.97 8.80 11.21
C ILE A 451 -21.36 8.77 11.84
N LEU A 452 -22.36 8.74 10.95
CA LEU A 452 -23.72 8.31 11.27
C LEU A 452 -23.95 6.98 10.54
N CYS A 453 -24.39 5.95 11.27
CA CYS A 453 -24.64 4.63 10.70
C CYS A 453 -25.98 4.04 11.13
N HIS A 454 -26.46 3.08 10.33
CA HIS A 454 -27.72 2.38 10.55
C HIS A 454 -27.67 1.40 11.71
N GLY A 455 -28.79 1.30 12.43
CA GLY A 455 -28.95 0.43 13.59
C GLY A 455 -28.31 0.97 14.87
N TRP A 456 -28.68 0.37 15.99
CA TRP A 456 -28.05 0.65 17.28
C TRP A 456 -26.80 -0.20 17.47
N VAL A 457 -25.65 0.41 17.19
CA VAL A 457 -24.35 -0.21 17.44
C VAL A 457 -24.21 -0.41 18.94
N ARG A 458 -23.89 -1.62 19.37
CA ARG A 458 -23.70 -1.93 20.80
C ARG A 458 -22.49 -1.15 21.32
N PRO A 459 -22.60 -0.37 22.41
CA PRO A 459 -21.45 0.38 22.95
C PRO A 459 -20.27 -0.49 23.44
N CYS A 460 -20.49 -1.80 23.63
CA CYS A 460 -19.42 -2.75 23.92
C CYS A 460 -18.56 -3.11 22.70
N LEU A 461 -19.01 -2.82 21.48
CA LEU A 461 -18.21 -2.99 20.26
C LEU A 461 -17.18 -1.86 20.20
N LYS A 462 -15.93 -2.16 20.55
CA LYS A 462 -14.81 -1.20 20.57
C LYS A 462 -13.93 -1.29 19.33
N ASP A 463 -13.92 -2.44 18.68
CA ASP A 463 -12.99 -2.79 17.61
C ASP A 463 -13.67 -3.62 16.53
N ILE A 464 -13.36 -3.31 15.27
CA ILE A 464 -13.63 -4.17 14.12
C ILE A 464 -12.27 -4.56 13.54
N LYS A 465 -11.87 -5.82 13.78
CA LYS A 465 -10.66 -6.45 13.25
C LYS A 465 -11.07 -7.45 12.18
N ALA A 466 -11.23 -6.96 10.96
CA ALA A 466 -11.57 -7.76 9.80
C ALA A 466 -10.59 -7.43 8.67
N LYS A 467 -10.11 -8.46 7.96
CA LYS A 467 -9.31 -8.26 6.76
C LYS A 467 -10.17 -7.63 5.67
N VAL A 468 -9.52 -6.88 4.78
CA VAL A 468 -10.18 -6.08 3.74
C VAL A 468 -9.61 -6.44 2.38
N TYR A 469 -10.48 -6.82 1.44
CA TYR A 469 -10.12 -7.21 0.08
C TYR A 469 -10.75 -6.26 -0.94
N TRP A 470 -9.89 -5.64 -1.76
CA TRP A 470 -10.33 -4.71 -2.81
C TRP A 470 -10.54 -5.46 -4.13
N ARG A 471 -11.74 -5.32 -4.70
CA ARG A 471 -12.19 -6.04 -5.91
C ARG A 471 -12.28 -5.15 -7.14
N GLY A 472 -11.34 -4.21 -7.32
CA GLY A 472 -11.40 -3.28 -8.44
C GLY A 472 -12.59 -2.31 -8.35
N LEU A 473 -13.51 -2.44 -9.31
CA LEU A 473 -14.72 -1.62 -9.40
C LEU A 473 -15.79 -2.02 -8.35
N LEU A 474 -15.82 -3.30 -7.96
CA LEU A 474 -16.79 -3.81 -7.00
C LEU A 474 -16.56 -3.24 -5.58
N PRO A 475 -17.58 -3.31 -4.69
CA PRO A 475 -17.40 -3.01 -3.28
C PRO A 475 -16.29 -3.86 -2.65
N THR A 476 -15.39 -3.17 -1.95
CA THR A 476 -14.42 -3.77 -1.04
C THR A 476 -15.14 -4.66 -0.02
N VAL A 477 -14.68 -5.88 0.20
CA VAL A 477 -15.28 -6.79 1.18
C VAL A 477 -14.46 -6.81 2.46
N ALA A 478 -15.12 -6.91 3.60
CA ALA A 478 -14.48 -7.19 4.88
C ALA A 478 -14.89 -8.57 5.41
N GLY A 479 -13.96 -9.27 6.05
CA GLY A 479 -14.15 -10.60 6.62
C GLY A 479 -12.81 -11.23 6.99
N ASP A 480 -12.67 -12.54 6.78
CA ASP A 480 -11.44 -13.27 7.13
C ASP A 480 -10.33 -13.17 6.08
N GLN A 481 -10.63 -12.51 4.96
CA GLN A 481 -9.82 -12.51 3.73
C GLN A 481 -9.31 -11.12 3.33
N GLY A 482 -8.14 -11.09 2.68
CA GLY A 482 -7.50 -9.87 2.19
C GLY A 482 -6.44 -9.33 3.16
N LYS A 483 -6.29 -8.02 3.24
CA LYS A 483 -5.23 -7.40 4.04
C LYS A 483 -5.73 -7.07 5.46
N PRO A 484 -4.96 -7.38 6.53
CA PRO A 484 -5.33 -7.04 7.90
C PRO A 484 -5.68 -5.58 8.03
N SER A 485 -6.81 -5.33 8.68
CA SER A 485 -7.34 -3.99 8.87
C SER A 485 -8.01 -3.86 10.23
N TRP A 486 -7.87 -2.70 10.84
CA TRP A 486 -8.35 -2.46 12.20
C TRP A 486 -8.96 -1.05 12.31
N THR A 487 -10.24 -1.06 12.67
CA THR A 487 -11.05 0.12 12.96
C THR A 487 -11.44 0.09 14.43
N ARG A 488 -11.08 1.14 15.17
CA ARG A 488 -11.51 1.38 16.55
C ARG A 488 -12.72 2.29 16.53
N LEU A 489 -13.68 2.05 17.42
CA LEU A 489 -14.87 2.90 17.53
C LEU A 489 -15.27 3.17 18.97
N LYS A 490 -15.94 4.30 19.17
CA LYS A 490 -16.67 4.66 20.37
C LYS A 490 -18.07 5.07 19.94
N VAL A 491 -19.07 4.30 20.35
CA VAL A 491 -20.48 4.68 20.15
C VAL A 491 -20.79 5.83 21.09
N THR A 492 -21.20 6.96 20.56
CA THR A 492 -21.36 8.21 21.31
C THR A 492 -22.82 8.58 21.55
N ALA A 493 -23.71 8.20 20.63
CA ALA A 493 -25.15 8.39 20.77
C ALA A 493 -25.94 7.33 19.99
N HIS A 494 -27.15 7.04 20.47
CA HIS A 494 -28.22 6.40 19.71
C HIS A 494 -29.28 7.44 19.37
N ALA A 495 -29.77 7.37 18.14
CA ALA A 495 -30.78 8.28 17.63
C ALA A 495 -31.80 7.53 16.78
N ARG A 496 -32.86 8.23 16.40
CA ARG A 496 -33.79 7.83 15.36
C ARG A 496 -34.01 8.92 14.35
N HIS A 497 -34.27 8.52 13.12
CA HIS A 497 -34.91 9.35 12.11
C HIS A 497 -36.17 8.64 11.66
N ARG A 498 -37.34 9.24 11.93
CA ARG A 498 -38.64 8.56 11.77
C ARG A 498 -38.64 7.24 12.57
N SER A 499 -38.77 6.09 11.91
CA SER A 499 -38.70 4.76 12.53
C SER A 499 -37.31 4.10 12.46
N THR A 500 -36.35 4.71 11.76
CA THR A 500 -35.03 4.12 11.52
C THR A 500 -34.10 4.38 12.70
N ALA A 501 -33.57 3.31 13.29
CA ALA A 501 -32.55 3.37 14.34
C ALA A 501 -31.19 3.76 13.77
N LEU A 502 -30.49 4.67 14.43
CA LEU A 502 -29.20 5.22 14.01
C LEU A 502 -28.21 5.30 15.18
N SER A 503 -26.92 5.31 14.87
CA SER A 503 -25.86 5.54 15.86
C SER A 503 -24.85 6.59 15.38
N LEU A 504 -24.46 7.48 16.29
CA LEU A 504 -23.34 8.40 16.08
C LEU A 504 -22.07 7.76 16.66
N VAL A 505 -21.04 7.62 15.83
CA VAL A 505 -19.85 6.87 16.21
C VAL A 505 -18.59 7.66 15.89
N ALA A 506 -17.73 7.84 16.90
CA ALA A 506 -16.37 8.31 16.70
C ALA A 506 -15.50 7.11 16.30
N VAL A 507 -14.73 7.26 15.23
CA VAL A 507 -13.97 6.18 14.59
C VAL A 507 -12.51 6.55 14.45
N ARG A 508 -11.60 5.64 14.79
CA ARG A 508 -10.16 5.76 14.57
C ARG A 508 -9.66 4.58 13.77
N ILE A 509 -8.94 4.84 12.69
CA ILE A 509 -8.35 3.77 11.88
C ILE A 509 -6.85 3.60 12.20
N ALA A 510 -6.44 2.36 12.49
CA ALA A 510 -5.02 2.04 12.59
C ALA A 510 -4.42 1.80 11.18
N THR A 511 -5.19 1.15 10.32
CA THR A 511 -4.85 0.87 8.91
C THR A 511 -5.62 1.79 7.96
N GLY A 512 -5.12 2.02 6.75
CA GLY A 512 -5.75 2.92 5.76
C GLY A 512 -6.16 2.24 4.45
N ARG A 513 -6.97 1.18 4.49
CA ARG A 513 -7.41 0.50 3.25
C ARG A 513 -8.52 1.25 2.53
N LYS A 514 -8.67 0.98 1.22
CA LYS A 514 -9.73 1.56 0.38
C LYS A 514 -11.12 1.18 0.90
N HIS A 515 -11.94 2.19 1.21
CA HIS A 515 -13.26 2.05 1.85
C HIS A 515 -13.29 1.33 3.21
N GLN A 516 -12.18 1.27 3.96
CA GLN A 516 -12.09 0.47 5.19
C GLN A 516 -13.26 0.68 6.16
N ILE A 517 -13.54 1.93 6.55
CA ILE A 517 -14.61 2.26 7.51
C ILE A 517 -15.95 1.75 6.97
N ARG A 518 -16.31 2.13 5.74
CA ARG A 518 -17.57 1.76 5.09
C ARG A 518 -17.76 0.24 5.00
N SER A 519 -16.72 -0.48 4.57
CA SER A 519 -16.74 -1.95 4.47
C SER A 519 -16.83 -2.64 5.84
N HIS A 520 -16.14 -2.12 6.86
CA HIS A 520 -16.17 -2.68 8.22
C HIS A 520 -17.54 -2.49 8.87
N PHE A 521 -18.11 -1.30 8.74
CA PHE A 521 -19.43 -0.98 9.27
C PHE A 521 -20.54 -1.77 8.57
N SER A 522 -20.47 -1.93 7.24
CA SER A 522 -21.37 -2.83 6.50
C SER A 522 -21.22 -4.30 6.95
N HIS A 523 -19.98 -4.78 7.14
CA HIS A 523 -19.69 -6.15 7.59
C HIS A 523 -20.27 -6.48 8.98
N VAL A 524 -20.26 -5.52 9.91
CA VAL A 524 -20.88 -5.71 11.23
C VAL A 524 -22.38 -5.38 11.26
N GLY A 525 -23.01 -5.19 10.09
CA GLY A 525 -24.46 -4.96 9.96
C GLY A 525 -24.92 -3.53 10.23
N HIS A 526 -24.00 -2.56 10.23
CA HIS A 526 -24.26 -1.15 10.56
C HIS A 526 -23.71 -0.21 9.48
N PRO A 527 -24.16 -0.30 8.21
CA PRO A 527 -23.61 0.51 7.13
C PRO A 527 -23.79 2.02 7.40
N THR A 528 -22.90 2.85 6.83
CA THR A 528 -22.97 4.31 6.97
C THR A 528 -24.18 4.89 6.24
N VAL A 529 -24.79 5.92 6.81
CA VAL A 529 -25.96 6.61 6.23
C VAL A 529 -25.58 7.30 4.92
N CYS A 530 -26.46 7.18 3.93
CA CYS A 530 -26.30 7.73 2.58
C CYS A 530 -25.06 7.16 1.84
N ASP A 531 -24.83 5.86 2.02
CA ASP A 531 -23.78 5.12 1.32
C ASP A 531 -24.33 4.29 0.16
N GLY A 532 -24.30 4.83 -1.05
CA GLY A 532 -24.79 4.14 -2.26
C GLY A 532 -23.97 2.92 -2.72
N LYS A 533 -22.88 2.55 -2.02
CA LYS A 533 -22.04 1.41 -2.39
C LYS A 533 -22.13 0.23 -1.40
N TYR A 534 -22.43 0.52 -0.14
CA TYR A 534 -22.41 -0.45 0.97
C TYR A 534 -23.75 -0.63 1.66
N THR A 535 -24.77 0.09 1.20
CA THR A 535 -26.14 0.05 1.71
C THR A 535 -27.09 -0.44 0.60
N ALA A 536 -28.16 -1.12 0.98
CA ALA A 536 -29.19 -1.53 0.01
C ALA A 536 -29.82 -0.31 -0.67
N GLU A 537 -30.13 -0.42 -1.96
CA GLU A 537 -30.61 0.70 -2.79
C GLU A 537 -31.83 1.40 -2.17
N ALA A 538 -32.81 0.64 -1.67
CA ALA A 538 -34.01 1.20 -1.03
C ALA A 538 -33.68 2.02 0.23
N THR A 539 -32.73 1.57 1.05
CA THR A 539 -32.27 2.30 2.23
C THR A 539 -31.47 3.54 1.81
N PHE A 540 -30.59 3.43 0.81
CA PHE A 540 -29.86 4.59 0.28
C PHE A 540 -30.79 5.68 -0.26
N GLN A 541 -31.84 5.32 -0.99
CA GLN A 541 -32.85 6.27 -1.47
C GLN A 541 -33.61 6.92 -0.31
N SER A 542 -33.97 6.15 0.72
CA SER A 542 -34.61 6.70 1.92
C SER A 542 -33.69 7.63 2.72
N ASP A 543 -32.37 7.38 2.71
CA ASP A 543 -31.39 8.21 3.42
C ASP A 543 -31.27 9.61 2.82
N GLN A 544 -31.63 9.82 1.55
CA GLN A 544 -31.54 11.13 0.88
C GLN A 544 -32.45 12.19 1.52
N ASP A 545 -33.51 11.77 2.21
CA ASP A 545 -34.37 12.66 3.02
C ASP A 545 -33.66 13.14 4.30
N LEU A 546 -32.72 12.37 4.83
CA LEU A 546 -31.96 12.70 6.03
C LEU A 546 -30.66 13.44 5.71
N CYS A 547 -29.89 12.94 4.74
CA CYS A 547 -28.51 13.36 4.50
C CYS A 547 -28.18 13.37 3.00
N ALA A 548 -27.60 14.47 2.52
CA ALA A 548 -27.34 14.70 1.09
C ALA A 548 -26.18 13.85 0.50
N ARG A 549 -25.30 13.34 1.37
CA ARG A 549 -24.15 12.51 1.00
C ARG A 549 -23.78 11.57 2.15
N ASN A 550 -22.87 10.64 1.90
CA ASN A 550 -22.36 9.73 2.93
C ASN A 550 -21.89 10.51 4.18
N PHE A 551 -22.47 10.20 5.35
CA PHE A 551 -22.11 10.82 6.62
C PHE A 551 -20.80 10.21 7.15
N LEU A 552 -19.69 10.65 6.57
CA LEU A 552 -18.34 10.28 6.94
C LEU A 552 -17.41 11.48 6.78
N HIS A 553 -16.85 11.93 7.90
CA HIS A 553 -16.01 13.12 7.95
C HIS A 553 -14.75 12.88 8.78
N ARG A 554 -13.56 13.15 8.23
CA ARG A 554 -12.30 13.10 8.98
C ARG A 554 -12.06 14.43 9.69
N TYR A 555 -12.40 14.46 10.97
CA TYR A 555 -12.40 15.70 11.73
C TYR A 555 -11.05 16.00 12.38
N ARG A 556 -10.20 14.99 12.63
CA ARG A 556 -8.94 15.18 13.37
C ARG A 556 -7.76 14.45 12.75
N LEU A 557 -6.62 15.16 12.74
CA LEU A 557 -5.29 14.63 12.49
C LEU A 557 -4.36 15.01 13.63
N ALA A 558 -3.49 14.08 14.04
CA ALA A 558 -2.35 14.40 14.89
C ALA A 558 -1.09 13.70 14.37
N PHE A 559 0.04 14.39 14.41
CA PHE A 559 1.32 13.97 13.83
C PHE A 559 2.46 14.79 14.45
N LYS A 560 3.72 14.42 14.17
CA LYS A 560 4.91 15.18 14.57
C LYS A 560 5.52 15.91 13.37
N ASP A 561 6.17 17.05 13.58
CA ASP A 561 7.02 17.67 12.54
C ASP A 561 8.45 17.09 12.52
N LEU A 562 9.33 17.59 11.64
CA LEU A 562 10.72 17.14 11.55
C LEU A 562 11.55 17.39 12.82
N ALA A 563 11.14 18.37 13.64
CA ALA A 563 11.75 18.66 14.93
C ALA A 563 11.18 17.76 16.05
N GLY A 564 10.21 16.91 15.74
CA GLY A 564 9.56 16.00 16.69
C GLY A 564 8.49 16.66 17.54
N LYS A 565 8.08 17.91 17.24
CA LYS A 565 7.00 18.60 17.94
C LYS A 565 5.66 18.02 17.49
N ASP A 566 4.79 17.71 18.45
CA ASP A 566 3.43 17.26 18.18
C ASP A 566 2.55 18.40 17.66
N HIS A 567 1.74 18.08 16.65
CA HIS A 567 0.72 18.94 16.07
C HIS A 567 -0.62 18.21 16.07
N GLU A 568 -1.69 18.93 16.39
CA GLU A 568 -3.07 18.45 16.36
C GLU A 568 -3.92 19.47 15.60
N VAL A 569 -4.68 18.99 14.63
CA VAL A 569 -5.64 19.78 13.86
C VAL A 569 -7.00 19.12 13.97
N MET A 570 -8.01 19.90 14.36
CA MET A 570 -9.39 19.46 14.50
C MET A 570 -10.33 20.39 13.74
N MET A 571 -11.42 19.83 13.23
CA MET A 571 -12.49 20.54 12.54
C MET A 571 -13.85 20.16 13.15
N PRO A 572 -14.83 21.06 13.09
CA PRO A 572 -16.21 20.74 13.44
C PRO A 572 -16.84 19.82 12.38
N VAL A 573 -18.06 19.33 12.67
CA VAL A 573 -18.89 18.67 11.65
C VAL A 573 -19.25 19.68 10.56
N PRO A 574 -19.11 19.33 9.26
CA PRO A 574 -19.53 20.17 8.14
C PRO A 574 -20.99 20.63 8.23
N ALA A 575 -21.30 21.83 7.76
CA ALA A 575 -22.64 22.42 7.85
C ALA A 575 -23.74 21.53 7.24
N ASP A 576 -23.46 20.92 6.09
CA ASP A 576 -24.38 20.00 5.42
C ASP A 576 -24.72 18.76 6.26
N LEU A 577 -23.74 18.21 6.99
CA LEU A 577 -23.94 17.08 7.90
C LEU A 577 -24.59 17.50 9.22
N MET A 578 -24.32 18.72 9.70
CA MET A 578 -25.00 19.27 10.89
C MET A 578 -26.50 19.41 10.68
N ILE A 579 -26.94 19.80 9.48
CA ILE A 579 -28.37 19.85 9.11
C ILE A 579 -29.02 18.48 9.27
N SER A 580 -28.33 17.40 8.90
CA SER A 580 -28.82 16.03 9.09
C SER A 580 -29.01 15.70 10.57
N LEU A 581 -28.13 16.18 11.45
CA LEU A 581 -28.24 15.95 12.90
C LEU A 581 -29.41 16.70 13.54
N GLN A 582 -29.87 17.81 12.95
CA GLN A 582 -31.08 18.51 13.41
C GLN A 582 -32.36 17.72 13.12
N ARG A 583 -32.31 16.74 12.21
CA ARG A 583 -33.45 15.90 11.81
C ARG A 583 -33.56 14.61 12.62
N VAL A 584 -32.56 14.28 13.45
CA VAL A 584 -32.60 13.06 14.29
C VAL A 584 -33.10 13.36 15.69
N THR A 585 -33.77 12.39 16.31
CA THR A 585 -34.22 12.43 17.70
C THR A 585 -33.34 11.55 18.56
N ALA A 586 -32.82 12.08 19.67
CA ALA A 586 -32.00 11.32 20.61
C ALA A 586 -32.81 10.28 21.38
N GLU A 587 -32.21 9.13 21.68
CA GLU A 587 -32.87 8.08 22.50
C GLU A 587 -32.75 8.31 24.02
N ASP A 588 -31.79 9.11 24.45
CA ASP A 588 -31.48 9.37 25.86
C ASP A 588 -30.75 10.72 26.04
N ILE A 589 -30.49 11.09 27.30
CA ILE A 589 -29.89 12.40 27.65
C ILE A 589 -28.44 12.50 27.14
N GLN A 590 -27.63 11.46 27.29
CA GLN A 590 -26.24 11.45 26.82
C GLN A 590 -26.19 11.53 25.28
N SER A 591 -27.10 10.83 24.61
CA SER A 591 -27.29 10.92 23.17
C SER A 591 -27.70 12.33 22.74
N ALA A 592 -28.59 13.01 23.48
CA ALA A 592 -29.03 14.37 23.18
C ALA A 592 -27.90 15.40 23.33
N GLU A 593 -27.04 15.24 24.34
CA GLU A 593 -25.84 16.07 24.52
C GLU A 593 -24.87 15.91 23.34
N THR A 594 -24.56 14.67 22.96
CA THR A 594 -23.64 14.39 21.85
C THR A 594 -24.17 14.95 20.52
N ILE A 595 -25.46 14.74 20.22
CA ILE A 595 -26.09 15.24 18.99
C ILE A 595 -26.02 16.78 18.96
N ARG A 596 -26.25 17.43 20.10
CA ARG A 596 -26.12 18.89 20.22
C ARG A 596 -24.67 19.34 20.01
N ASP A 597 -23.71 18.70 20.68
CA ASP A 597 -22.29 19.02 20.55
C ASP A 597 -21.85 18.96 19.08
N TRP A 598 -22.22 17.89 18.37
CA TRP A 598 -21.89 17.72 16.96
C TRP A 598 -22.65 18.68 16.04
N GLY A 599 -23.86 19.12 16.43
CA GLY A 599 -24.73 19.99 15.64
C GLY A 599 -24.55 21.49 15.84
N THR A 600 -23.66 21.93 16.75
CA THR A 600 -23.46 23.37 17.06
C THR A 600 -22.30 24.03 16.32
N GLY A 601 -21.53 23.27 15.52
CA GLY A 601 -20.31 23.78 14.86
C GLY A 601 -19.13 23.98 15.82
N SER A 602 -19.25 23.52 17.06
CA SER A 602 -18.16 23.52 18.04
C SER A 602 -17.06 22.54 17.63
N SER A 603 -15.82 22.79 18.09
CA SER A 603 -14.74 21.80 17.90
C SER A 603 -15.15 20.46 18.51
N LEU A 604 -14.97 19.40 17.73
CA LEU A 604 -15.18 18.04 18.20
C LEU A 604 -14.13 17.66 19.25
N ARG A 605 -14.43 16.59 20.00
CA ARG A 605 -13.57 16.10 21.07
C ARG A 605 -12.39 15.31 20.52
N SER A 606 -11.26 15.38 21.23
CA SER A 606 -10.15 14.48 20.97
C SER A 606 -10.55 13.03 21.27
N TRP A 607 -9.89 12.07 20.63
CA TRP A 607 -10.27 10.66 20.74
C TRP A 607 -10.32 10.17 22.19
N GLN A 608 -9.39 10.60 23.05
CA GLN A 608 -9.37 10.20 24.46
C GLN A 608 -10.62 10.69 25.20
N ASP A 609 -11.15 11.86 24.84
CA ASP A 609 -12.20 12.58 25.58
C ASP A 609 -13.63 12.16 25.19
N TYR A 610 -13.77 11.29 24.19
CA TYR A 610 -15.05 10.63 23.93
C TYR A 610 -15.37 9.60 25.00
N THR A 611 -16.46 9.82 25.72
CA THR A 611 -17.07 8.85 26.62
C THR A 611 -18.05 7.98 25.83
N PRO A 612 -17.87 6.65 25.78
CA PRO A 612 -18.85 5.77 25.15
C PRO A 612 -20.23 5.88 25.79
N LEU A 613 -21.27 5.67 25.00
CA LEU A 613 -22.65 5.63 25.44
C LEU A 613 -22.83 4.56 26.52
N ILE A 614 -23.41 4.94 27.65
CA ILE A 614 -23.75 4.00 28.73
C ILE A 614 -25.19 3.54 28.52
N LEU A 615 -25.40 2.24 28.27
CA LEU A 615 -26.75 1.70 28.16
C LEU A 615 -27.34 1.52 29.56
N ASP A 616 -28.45 2.21 29.82
CA ASP A 616 -29.27 1.95 30.99
C ASP A 616 -30.08 0.67 30.75
N PHE A 617 -29.60 -0.46 31.28
CA PHE A 617 -30.22 -1.78 31.08
C PHE A 617 -31.65 -1.90 31.65
N GLY A 618 -32.12 -0.90 32.40
CA GLY A 618 -33.43 -0.91 33.07
C GLY A 618 -34.66 -0.66 32.18
N ARG A 619 -34.52 -0.28 30.89
CA ARG A 619 -35.66 0.01 30.00
C ARG A 619 -35.84 -0.93 28.80
N ARG A 620 -34.88 -1.81 28.48
CA ARG A 620 -34.81 -2.49 27.17
C ARG A 620 -35.08 -4.00 27.20
N GLN A 621 -35.94 -4.49 28.10
CA GLN A 621 -36.51 -5.84 28.00
C GLN A 621 -37.84 -5.91 27.23
N ALA A 622 -38.41 -4.76 26.80
CA ALA A 622 -39.75 -4.71 26.21
C ALA A 622 -39.79 -4.78 24.66
N ASP A 623 -38.69 -4.48 23.94
CA ASP A 623 -38.72 -4.31 22.47
C ASP A 623 -37.94 -5.39 21.69
N THR A 624 -37.62 -6.52 22.31
CA THR A 624 -37.08 -7.71 21.62
C THR A 624 -37.96 -8.93 21.86
N GLN A 625 -39.20 -8.85 21.37
CA GLN A 625 -39.99 -10.01 20.93
C GLN A 625 -40.39 -9.82 19.47
#